data_AF-A0A7V3F6Q6-F1
#
_entry.id   AF-A0A7V3F6Q6-F1
#
_cell.length_a   1.000
_cell.length_b   1.000
_cell.length_c   1.000
_cell.angle_alpha   90.00
_cell.angle_beta   90.00
_cell.angle_gamma   90.00
#
_symmetry.space_group_name_H-M   'P 1'
#
loop_
_entity.id
_entity.type
_entity.pdbx_description
1 polymer ?
#
loop_
_entity_poly.entity_id
_entity_poly.type
_entity_poly.pdbx_seq_one_letter_code
_entity_poly.pdbx_strand_id
1 'polypeptide(L)'
;MHFHLLAFDGPDDYARAGGIATRITGLAKALADAGFDTHLWFIGDPDRPGHEQDDQLSLHRWCQWLSRYHPAGVYDGEEGKRLDYAASPRPFCVGKRCCPRFGGGSGL
;
A
#
# COMPACT_ATOMS: atom_id res chain seq x y z
N MET A 1 16.00 5.32 -8.14
CA MET A 1 15.62 5.37 -6.71
C MET A 1 14.17 4.90 -6.64
N HIS A 2 13.82 4.05 -5.68
CA HIS A 2 12.49 3.44 -5.60
C HIS A 2 11.72 4.04 -4.43
N PHE A 3 10.43 4.34 -4.63
CA PHE A 3 9.54 4.80 -3.56
C PHE A 3 8.46 3.76 -3.29
N HIS A 4 8.23 3.46 -2.02
CA HIS A 4 7.14 2.60 -1.57
C HIS A 4 6.24 3.40 -0.63
N LEU A 5 4.99 3.58 -1.05
CA LEU A 5 3.96 4.28 -0.30
C LEU A 5 2.98 3.25 0.24
N LEU A 6 2.80 3.24 1.55
CA LEU A 6 1.84 2.39 2.24
C LEU A 6 0.72 3.27 2.79
N ALA A 7 -0.51 2.98 2.41
CA ALA A 7 -1.70 3.67 2.88
C ALA A 7 -2.87 2.70 2.97
N PHE A 8 -3.90 3.06 3.73
CA PHE A 8 -5.18 2.35 3.64
C PHE A 8 -5.88 2.74 2.34
N ASP A 9 -5.98 4.04 2.11
CA ASP A 9 -6.64 4.62 0.97
C ASP A 9 -5.84 4.48 -0.33
N GLY A 10 -6.57 4.43 -1.44
CA GLY A 10 -6.02 4.30 -2.77
C GLY A 10 -6.89 4.89 -3.88
N PRO A 11 -6.50 4.69 -5.14
CA PRO A 11 -7.17 5.28 -6.29
C PRO A 11 -8.52 4.64 -6.61
N ASP A 12 -8.77 3.40 -6.19
CA ASP A 12 -10.05 2.72 -6.44
C ASP A 12 -11.18 3.34 -5.62
N ASP A 13 -12.41 3.30 -6.14
CA ASP A 13 -13.58 3.82 -5.41
C ASP A 13 -13.82 3.08 -4.09
N TYR A 14 -13.62 1.76 -4.05
CA TYR A 14 -13.65 0.97 -2.81
C TYR A 14 -12.61 1.45 -1.78
N ALA A 15 -11.44 1.87 -2.26
CA ALA A 15 -10.30 2.30 -1.46
C ALA A 15 -10.33 3.79 -1.11
N ARG A 16 -11.41 4.52 -1.44
CA ARG A 16 -11.46 5.97 -1.31
C ARG A 16 -12.33 6.39 -0.13
N ALA A 17 -11.69 6.92 0.93
CA ALA A 17 -12.41 7.51 2.05
C ALA A 17 -11.85 8.92 2.37
N GLY A 18 -12.60 9.93 1.95
CA GLY A 18 -12.23 11.33 2.18
C GLY A 18 -11.00 11.77 1.38
N GLY A 19 -10.27 12.76 1.92
CA GLY A 19 -9.20 13.45 1.19
C GLY A 19 -7.83 12.75 1.16
N ILE A 20 -7.66 11.67 1.93
CA ILE A 20 -6.36 10.97 2.03
C ILE A 20 -6.04 10.25 0.72
N ALA A 21 -7.02 9.55 0.15
CA ALA A 21 -6.91 8.91 -1.16
C ALA A 21 -6.36 9.85 -2.23
N THR A 22 -6.94 11.06 -2.36
CA THR A 22 -6.51 12.06 -3.34
C THR A 22 -5.05 12.47 -3.14
N ARG A 23 -4.61 12.65 -1.89
CA ARG A 23 -3.25 13.08 -1.57
C ARG A 23 -2.23 11.99 -1.83
N ILE A 24 -2.51 10.76 -1.39
CA ILE A 24 -1.54 9.66 -1.56
C ILE A 24 -1.43 9.23 -3.02
N THR A 25 -2.54 9.17 -3.75
CA THR A 25 -2.54 8.90 -5.19
C THR A 25 -1.84 10.02 -5.95
N GLY A 26 -2.10 11.29 -5.60
CA GLY A 26 -1.42 12.44 -6.21
C GLY A 26 0.10 12.43 -5.98
N LEU A 27 0.53 12.10 -4.76
CA LEU A 27 1.95 11.95 -4.44
C LEU A 27 2.60 10.79 -5.22
N ALA A 28 1.95 9.63 -5.26
CA ALA A 28 2.44 8.46 -5.98
C ALA A 28 2.63 8.77 -7.47
N LYS A 29 1.62 9.42 -8.07
CA LYS A 29 1.67 9.84 -9.46
C LYS A 29 2.76 10.88 -9.71
N ALA A 30 2.89 11.89 -8.86
CA ALA A 30 3.93 12.91 -9.01
C ALA A 30 5.36 12.32 -8.94
N LEU A 31 5.59 11.31 -8.11
CA LEU A 31 6.87 10.60 -8.04
C LEU A 31 7.12 9.77 -9.31
N ALA A 32 6.11 9.07 -9.80
CA ALA A 32 6.18 8.31 -11.05
C ALA A 32 6.43 9.23 -12.26
N ASP A 33 5.71 10.34 -12.37
CA ASP A 33 5.85 11.36 -13.42
C ASP A 33 7.24 12.02 -13.39
N ALA A 34 7.88 12.09 -12.21
CA ALA A 34 9.26 12.54 -12.04
C ALA A 34 10.31 11.49 -12.45
N GLY A 35 9.87 10.30 -12.93
CA GLY A 35 10.73 9.22 -13.41
C GLY A 35 11.22 8.26 -12.33
N PHE A 36 10.61 8.27 -11.13
CA PHE A 36 10.95 7.32 -10.08
C PHE A 36 10.05 6.08 -10.13
N ASP A 37 10.66 4.90 -10.06
CA ASP A 37 9.94 3.64 -9.88
C ASP A 37 9.20 3.66 -8.54
N THR A 38 7.88 3.75 -8.59
CA THR A 38 7.02 4.08 -7.47
C THR A 38 5.99 2.98 -7.27
N HIS A 39 5.84 2.52 -6.03
CA HIS A 39 4.89 1.49 -5.64
C HIS A 39 3.90 2.06 -4.63
N LEU A 40 2.61 1.99 -4.92
CA LEU A 40 1.53 2.32 -4.00
C LEU A 40 0.84 1.04 -3.52
N TRP A 41 0.88 0.81 -2.21
CA TRP A 41 0.27 -0.33 -1.53
C TRP A 41 -0.94 0.15 -0.73
N PHE A 42 -2.12 -0.40 -1.03
CA PHE A 42 -3.37 0.05 -0.43
C PHE A 42 -4.37 -1.08 -0.23
N ILE A 43 -5.42 -0.84 0.55
CA ILE A 43 -6.51 -1.80 0.72
C ILE A 43 -7.28 -1.90 -0.58
N GLY A 44 -7.27 -3.08 -1.16
CA GLY A 44 -7.77 -3.35 -2.50
C GLY A 44 -9.26 -3.59 -2.57
N ASP A 45 -9.83 -3.10 -3.67
CA ASP A 45 -11.12 -3.55 -4.19
C ASP A 45 -11.09 -5.07 -4.44
N PRO A 46 -12.05 -5.85 -3.91
CA PRO A 46 -12.05 -7.30 -4.05
C PRO A 46 -12.25 -7.78 -5.51
N ASP A 47 -12.75 -6.93 -6.39
CA ASP A 47 -13.14 -7.28 -7.76
C ASP A 47 -12.18 -6.72 -8.81
N ARG A 48 -11.07 -6.09 -8.36
CA ARG A 48 -9.98 -5.62 -9.22
C ARG A 48 -8.75 -6.54 -9.19
N PRO A 49 -7.85 -6.48 -10.19
CA PRO A 49 -6.59 -7.21 -10.14
C PRO A 49 -5.75 -6.81 -8.93
N GLY A 50 -5.13 -7.79 -8.25
CA GLY A 50 -4.28 -7.54 -7.09
C GLY A 50 -3.04 -6.69 -7.37
N HIS A 51 -2.61 -6.64 -8.64
CA HIS A 51 -1.50 -5.82 -9.11
C HIS A 51 -1.84 -5.20 -10.46
N GLU A 52 -1.55 -3.91 -10.62
CA GLU A 52 -1.59 -3.20 -11.89
C GLU A 52 -0.35 -2.30 -12.02
N GLN A 53 0.11 -2.08 -13.25
CA GLN A 53 1.24 -1.19 -13.52
C GLN A 53 0.83 -0.15 -14.56
N ASP A 54 1.11 1.11 -14.26
CA ASP A 54 0.92 2.27 -15.12
C ASP A 54 2.27 3.00 -15.22
N ASP A 55 3.01 2.75 -16.30
CA ASP A 55 4.39 3.24 -16.51
C ASP A 55 5.32 2.97 -15.31
N GLN A 56 5.69 4.03 -14.57
CA GLN A 56 6.57 4.03 -13.40
C GLN A 56 5.80 3.85 -12.07
N LEU A 57 4.47 3.70 -12.12
CA LEU A 57 3.61 3.51 -10.95
C LEU A 57 3.06 2.08 -10.90
N SER A 58 3.46 1.32 -9.89
CA SER A 58 2.90 0.01 -9.57
C SER A 58 1.85 0.13 -8.46
N LEU A 59 0.65 -0.37 -8.71
CA LEU A 59 -0.46 -0.43 -7.77
C LEU A 59 -0.58 -1.83 -7.18
N HIS A 60 -0.54 -1.93 -5.85
CA HIS A 60 -0.64 -3.18 -5.10
C HIS A 60 -1.85 -3.15 -4.20
N ARG A 61 -2.84 -3.99 -4.51
CA ARG A 61 -4.12 -4.11 -3.81
C ARG A 61 -4.06 -5.22 -2.79
N TRP A 62 -3.89 -4.85 -1.53
CA TRP A 62 -3.82 -5.79 -0.41
C TRP A 62 -5.19 -6.08 0.20
N CYS A 63 -5.27 -7.13 1.00
CA CYS A 63 -6.41 -7.46 1.86
C CYS A 63 -7.70 -7.73 1.06
N GLN A 64 -7.59 -7.98 -0.25
CA GLN A 64 -8.75 -8.18 -1.13
C GLN A 64 -9.64 -9.34 -0.65
N TRP A 65 -9.06 -10.35 -0.02
CA TRP A 65 -9.81 -11.47 0.55
C TRP A 65 -10.71 -11.02 1.73
N LEU A 66 -10.23 -10.13 2.61
CA LEU A 66 -11.03 -9.50 3.65
C LEU A 66 -12.07 -8.56 3.04
N SER A 67 -11.69 -7.81 2.01
CA SER A 67 -12.60 -6.90 1.31
C SER A 67 -13.84 -7.59 0.76
N ARG A 68 -13.75 -8.89 0.37
CA ARG A 68 -14.93 -9.68 -0.05
C ARG A 68 -15.99 -9.82 1.04
N TYR A 69 -15.60 -9.76 2.31
CA TYR A 69 -16.51 -9.85 3.46
C TYR A 69 -16.92 -8.48 4.01
N HIS A 70 -16.33 -7.39 3.48
CA HIS A 70 -16.49 -6.02 3.98
C HIS A 70 -16.78 -5.05 2.81
N PRO A 71 -17.94 -5.17 2.14
CA PRO A 71 -18.23 -4.45 0.90
C PRO A 71 -18.49 -2.96 1.10
N ALA A 72 -18.67 -2.48 2.35
CA ALA A 72 -18.99 -1.07 2.61
C ALA A 72 -17.77 -0.12 2.45
N GLY A 73 -16.62 -0.64 2.04
CA GLY A 73 -15.45 0.14 1.62
C GLY A 73 -14.20 -0.13 2.47
N VAL A 74 -13.17 0.69 2.28
CA VAL A 74 -11.84 0.51 2.88
C VAL A 74 -11.85 0.33 4.40
N TYR A 75 -12.66 1.10 5.13
CA TYR A 75 -12.73 1.07 6.59
C TYR A 75 -13.75 0.06 7.16
N ASP A 76 -14.54 -0.61 6.32
CA ASP A 76 -15.38 -1.71 6.79
C ASP A 76 -14.47 -2.90 7.20
N GLY A 77 -14.60 -3.41 8.42
CA GLY A 77 -13.67 -4.42 8.95
C GLY A 77 -12.23 -3.92 9.14
N GLU A 78 -12.06 -2.61 9.39
CA GLU A 78 -10.76 -1.94 9.51
C GLU A 78 -9.77 -2.71 10.38
N GLU A 79 -10.15 -3.17 11.57
CA GLU A 79 -9.20 -3.82 12.48
C GLU A 79 -8.64 -5.13 11.89
N GLY A 80 -9.48 -5.93 11.23
CA GLY A 80 -9.04 -7.15 10.55
C GLY A 80 -8.08 -6.84 9.40
N LYS A 81 -8.43 -5.82 8.60
CA LYS A 81 -7.57 -5.32 7.52
C LYS A 81 -6.27 -4.74 8.05
N ARG A 82 -6.30 -4.01 9.17
CA ARG A 82 -5.11 -3.40 9.80
C ARG A 82 -4.14 -4.45 10.29
N LEU A 83 -4.66 -5.52 10.90
CA LEU A 83 -3.86 -6.65 11.35
C LEU A 83 -3.23 -7.40 10.18
N ASP A 84 -4.00 -7.70 9.12
CA ASP A 84 -3.48 -8.34 7.91
C ASP A 84 -2.44 -7.43 7.23
N TYR A 85 -2.77 -6.17 7.01
CA TYR A 85 -1.94 -5.15 6.37
C TYR A 85 -0.64 -4.84 7.15
N ALA A 86 -0.63 -4.98 8.48
CA ALA A 86 0.57 -4.81 9.30
C ALA A 86 1.43 -6.08 9.40
N ALA A 87 0.82 -7.26 9.30
CA ALA A 87 1.52 -8.54 9.46
C ALA A 87 2.11 -9.07 8.16
N SER A 88 1.41 -8.89 7.04
CA SER A 88 1.66 -9.55 5.75
C SER A 88 2.67 -8.90 4.79
N PRO A 89 3.08 -7.61 4.89
CA PRO A 89 4.11 -7.02 4.01
C PRO A 89 5.51 -7.62 4.10
N ARG A 90 5.73 -8.57 5.01
CA ARG A 90 7.05 -9.05 5.39
C ARG A 90 7.84 -9.83 4.32
N PRO A 91 7.28 -10.41 3.25
CA PRO A 91 8.10 -10.97 2.17
C PRO A 91 8.50 -9.97 1.07
N PHE A 92 7.70 -8.93 0.77
CA PHE A 92 7.97 -8.05 -0.37
C PHE A 92 8.86 -6.84 -0.04
N CYS A 93 8.83 -6.36 1.21
CA CYS A 93 9.76 -5.30 1.67
C CYS A 93 11.18 -5.82 2.00
N VAL A 94 11.34 -7.12 2.28
CA VAL A 94 12.64 -7.71 2.70
C VAL A 94 13.44 -8.24 1.50
N GLY A 95 12.81 -8.41 0.34
CA GLY A 95 13.47 -8.97 -0.85
C GLY A 95 14.58 -8.12 -1.47
N LYS A 96 14.66 -6.79 -1.22
CA LYS A 96 15.70 -5.99 -1.92
C LYS A 96 16.15 -4.61 -1.40
N ARG A 97 15.96 -4.22 -0.11
CA ARG A 97 16.59 -3.06 0.60
C ARG A 97 15.61 -2.19 1.42
N CYS A 98 14.88 -2.78 2.34
CA CYS A 98 14.36 -2.03 3.50
C CYS A 98 14.77 -2.75 4.77
N CYS A 99 16.07 -2.74 5.08
CA CYS A 99 16.54 -3.08 6.42
C CYS A 99 16.54 -1.77 7.22
N PRO A 100 15.68 -1.60 8.24
CA PRO A 100 15.91 -0.55 9.21
C PRO A 100 17.23 -0.90 9.90
N ARG A 101 18.24 -0.04 9.73
CA ARG A 101 19.46 -0.13 10.51
C ARG A 101 19.07 0.09 11.98
N PHE A 102 18.91 -1.01 12.73
CA PHE A 102 18.91 -0.95 14.18
C PHE A 102 20.26 -0.36 14.60
N GLY A 103 20.21 0.91 15.00
CA GLY A 103 21.34 1.59 15.62
C GLY A 103 21.65 0.96 16.97
N GLY A 104 22.91 0.60 17.14
CA GLY A 104 23.70 0.58 18.37
C GLY A 104 22.99 0.32 19.69
N GLY A 105 23.24 -0.87 20.24
CA GLY A 105 23.23 -1.13 21.68
C GLY A 105 24.42 -2.02 22.02
N SER A 106 25.62 -1.44 22.07
CA SER A 106 26.76 -2.09 22.72
C SER A 106 26.50 -2.11 24.21
N GLY A 107 26.36 -3.31 24.78
CA GLY A 107 26.41 -3.56 26.22
C GLY A 107 27.27 -4.78 26.44
N LEU A 108 28.50 -4.54 26.90
CA LEU A 108 29.36 -5.53 27.56
C LEU A 108 28.66 -6.10 28.79
#